data_AF-A0AAW6I2Z8-F1
#
_entry.id   AF-A0AAW6I2Z8-F1
#
_cell.length_a   1.000
_cell.length_b   1.000
_cell.length_c   1.000
_cell.angle_alpha   90.00
_cell.angle_beta   90.00
_cell.angle_gamma   90.00
#
_symmetry.space_group_name_H-M   'P 1'
#
loop_
_entity.id
_entity.type
_entity.pdbx_description
1 polymer ?
#
loop_
_entity_poly.entity_id
_entity_poly.type
_entity_poly.pdbx_seq_one_letter_code
_entity_poly.pdbx_strand_id
1 'polypeptide(L)' 'MKTVEKLRIAPIGTIVNFADRTLIIKRFRAIVKGKMVICRGCVFRSKGGANSCKYMTACFAKYRPDSESVVFEEVDTKLK' A
#
# COMPACT_ATOMS: atom_id res chain seq x y z
N MET A 1 11.42 -10.24 13.30
CA MET A 1 11.00 -8.82 13.23
C MET A 1 11.55 -8.02 12.02
N LYS A 2 12.63 -8.43 11.32
CA LYS A 2 13.29 -7.57 10.30
C LYS A 2 12.56 -7.37 8.95
N THR A 3 11.64 -8.24 8.55
CA THR A 3 11.02 -8.18 7.20
C THR A 3 9.80 -7.26 7.14
N VAL A 4 8.97 -7.26 8.19
CA VAL A 4 7.73 -6.46 8.24
C VAL A 4 8.02 -4.96 8.30
N GLU A 5 9.05 -4.54 9.04
CA GLU A 5 9.46 -3.13 9.09
C GLU A 5 9.98 -2.61 7.74
N LYS A 6 10.69 -3.45 6.97
CA LYS A 6 11.15 -3.08 5.62
C LYS A 6 9.97 -2.82 4.67
N LEU A 7 8.94 -3.66 4.73
CA LEU A 7 7.71 -3.47 3.95
C LEU A 7 6.94 -2.21 4.38
N ARG A 8 7.04 -1.85 5.65
CA ARG A 8 6.33 -0.72 6.26
C ARG A 8 6.77 0.64 5.73
N ILE A 9 7.99 0.77 5.26
CA ILE A 9 8.55 2.06 4.76
C ILE A 9 8.98 2.02 3.29
N ALA A 10 8.92 0.86 2.64
CA ALA A 10 9.42 0.73 1.29
C ALA A 10 8.66 1.65 0.31
N PRO A 11 9.38 2.35 -0.59
CA PRO A 11 8.77 3.31 -1.51
C PRO A 11 7.92 2.60 -2.57
N ILE A 12 6.97 3.34 -3.15
CA ILE A 12 6.17 2.86 -4.29
C ILE A 12 7.10 2.48 -5.45
N GLY A 13 6.79 1.37 -6.11
CA GLY A 13 7.61 0.78 -7.17
C GLY A 13 8.68 -0.19 -6.66
N THR A 14 8.90 -0.26 -5.34
CA THR A 14 9.83 -1.25 -4.77
C THR A 14 9.29 -2.66 -4.96
N ILE A 15 10.16 -3.54 -5.44
CA ILE A 15 9.92 -4.97 -5.50
C ILE A 15 10.53 -5.61 -4.24
N VAL A 16 9.75 -6.44 -3.57
CA VAL A 16 10.12 -7.10 -2.31
C VAL A 16 9.81 -8.58 -2.41
N ASN A 17 10.78 -9.41 -2.07
CA ASN A 17 10.56 -10.84 -1.91
C ASN A 17 10.08 -11.11 -0.49
N PHE A 18 8.88 -11.67 -0.36
CA PHE A 18 8.27 -12.01 0.91
C PHE A 18 7.79 -13.46 0.88
N ALA A 19 8.42 -14.29 1.73
CA ALA A 19 8.32 -15.74 1.62
C ALA A 19 8.64 -16.19 0.18
N ASP A 20 7.74 -16.94 -0.46
CA ASP A 20 7.92 -17.49 -1.81
C ASP A 20 7.33 -16.59 -2.91
N ARG A 21 6.98 -15.34 -2.58
CA ARG A 21 6.31 -14.40 -3.50
C ARG A 21 7.14 -13.17 -3.73
N THR A 22 7.10 -12.68 -4.96
CA THR A 22 7.63 -11.37 -5.34
C THR A 22 6.47 -10.39 -5.39
N LEU A 23 6.51 -9.36 -4.55
CA LEU A 23 5.49 -8.34 -4.45
C LEU A 23 6.02 -7.00 -4.96
N ILE A 24 5.18 -6.20 -5.58
CA ILE A 24 5.43 -4.79 -5.89
C ILE A 24 4.54 -3.89 -5.06
N ILE A 25 5.13 -2.84 -4.52
CA ILE A 25 4.39 -1.83 -3.75
C ILE A 25 3.80 -0.81 -4.73
N LYS A 26 2.47 -0.71 -4.78
CA LYS A 26 1.77 0.26 -5.65
C LYS A 26 0.95 1.24 -4.83
N ARG A 27 0.67 2.41 -5.42
CA ARG A 27 -0.29 3.37 -4.84
C ARG A 27 -1.69 2.77 -4.89
N PHE A 28 -2.43 2.87 -3.78
CA PHE A 28 -3.79 2.38 -3.69
C PHE A 28 -4.71 3.14 -4.66
N ARG A 29 -5.55 2.37 -5.38
CA ARG A 29 -6.58 2.89 -6.29
C ARG A 29 -7.93 2.33 -5.85
N ALA A 30 -8.91 3.20 -5.70
CA ALA A 30 -10.28 2.82 -5.37
C ALA A 30 -11.17 2.99 -6.59
N ILE A 31 -12.19 2.13 -6.73
CA ILE A 31 -13.25 2.34 -7.71
C ILE A 31 -14.45 2.95 -6.98
N VAL A 32 -14.86 4.14 -7.39
CA VAL A 32 -16.01 4.86 -6.81
C VAL A 32 -16.98 5.17 -7.93
N LYS A 33 -18.21 4.65 -7.85
CA LYS A 33 -19.25 4.82 -8.88
C LYS A 33 -18.74 4.48 -10.30
N GLY A 34 -18.01 3.37 -10.43
CA GLY A 34 -17.44 2.90 -11.70
C GLY A 34 -16.24 3.70 -12.21
N LYS A 35 -15.78 4.74 -11.50
CA LYS A 35 -14.60 5.53 -11.87
C LYS A 35 -13.41 5.17 -10.98
N MET A 36 -12.24 5.00 -11.60
CA MET A 36 -11.00 4.80 -10.89
C MET A 36 -10.54 6.12 -10.26
N VAL A 37 -10.42 6.13 -8.93
CA VAL A 37 -9.94 7.26 -8.14
C VAL A 37 -8.63 6.85 -7.48
N ILE A 38 -7.56 7.56 -7.82
CA ILE A 38 -6.26 7.37 -7.17
C ILE A 38 -6.35 7.92 -5.75
N CYS A 39 -6.04 7.09 -4.75
CA CYS A 39 -5.93 7.57 -3.39
C CYS A 39 -4.70 8.49 -3.27
N ARG A 40 -4.91 9.72 -2.81
CA ARG A 40 -3.85 10.73 -2.66
C ARG A 40 -3.13 10.65 -1.30
N GLY A 41 -3.26 9.53 -0.59
CA GLY A 41 -2.83 9.39 0.80
C GLY A 41 -4.00 9.56 1.77
N CYS A 42 -3.76 9.29 3.05
CA CYS A 42 -4.76 9.54 4.08
C CYS A 42 -5.07 11.04 4.11
N VAL A 43 -6.37 11.36 3.95
CA VAL A 43 -6.95 12.73 3.82
C VAL A 43 -6.39 13.71 4.86
N PHE A 44 -6.00 13.18 6.01
CA PHE A 44 -5.25 13.90 7.01
C PHE A 44 -3.93 13.15 7.20
N ARG A 45 -2.81 13.63 6.63
CA ARG A 45 -1.46 13.21 7.08
C ARG A 45 -1.19 13.53 8.58
N SER A 46 -2.25 13.84 9.33
CA SER A 46 -2.28 13.93 10.77
C SER A 46 -2.11 12.56 11.41
N LYS A 47 -1.59 12.58 12.64
CA LYS A 47 -1.38 11.40 13.47
C LYS A 47 -2.72 10.67 13.68
N GLY A 48 -2.85 9.48 13.08
CA GLY A 48 -4.05 8.65 13.22
C GLY A 48 -5.12 8.82 12.13
N GLY A 49 -4.98 9.75 11.17
CA GLY A 49 -5.95 9.93 10.07
C GLY A 49 -6.12 8.69 9.18
N ALA A 50 -5.11 7.80 9.16
CA ALA A 50 -5.20 6.51 8.50
C ALA A 50 -6.15 5.52 9.20
N ASN A 51 -6.32 5.63 10.52
CA ASN A 51 -7.20 4.74 11.31
C ASN A 51 -8.69 5.06 11.09
N SER A 52 -9.02 6.29 10.72
CA SER A 52 -10.40 6.70 10.39
C SER A 52 -10.68 6.68 8.89
N CYS A 53 -9.72 6.24 8.07
CA CYS A 53 -9.89 6.19 6.62
C CYS A 53 -10.91 5.13 6.23
N LYS A 54 -11.87 5.47 5.36
CA LYS A 54 -12.86 4.52 4.81
C LYS A 54 -12.25 3.33 4.06
N TYR A 55 -10.99 3.44 3.64
CA TYR A 55 -10.24 2.36 2.96
C TYR A 55 -9.20 1.70 3.87
N MET A 56 -9.27 1.88 5.20
CA MET A 56 -8.34 1.34 6.20
C MET A 56 -8.11 -0.17 6.07
N THR A 57 -9.13 -0.91 5.65
CA THR A 57 -9.07 -2.38 5.52
C THR A 57 -8.43 -2.83 4.22
N ALA A 58 -8.41 -1.98 3.19
CA ALA A 58 -7.90 -2.29 1.86
C ALA A 58 -6.49 -1.72 1.61
N CYS A 59 -6.19 -0.53 2.16
CA CYS A 59 -4.88 0.10 2.02
C CYS A 59 -4.02 -0.09 3.28
N PHE A 60 -2.70 -0.13 3.12
CA PHE A 60 -1.76 -0.36 4.21
C PHE A 60 -1.31 0.92 4.94
N ALA A 61 -1.94 2.06 4.67
CA ALA A 61 -1.51 3.36 5.18
C ALA A 61 -1.42 3.44 6.70
N LYS A 62 -2.36 2.83 7.44
CA LYS A 62 -2.36 2.85 8.91
C LYS A 62 -1.15 2.17 9.54
N TYR A 63 -0.55 1.26 8.79
CA TYR A 63 0.64 0.57 9.22
C TYR A 63 1.89 1.34 8.83
N ARG A 64 1.86 2.39 8.00
CA ARG A 64 3.07 3.10 7.59
C ARG A 64 3.31 4.36 8.43
N PRO A 65 4.56 4.70 8.78
CA PRO A 65 4.86 5.94 9.49
C PRO A 65 4.60 7.19 8.63
N ASP A 66 4.73 7.08 7.31
CA ASP A 66 4.45 8.17 6.35
C ASP A 66 2.96 8.32 5.99
N SER A 67 2.10 7.41 6.47
CA SER A 67 0.67 7.35 6.14
C SER A 67 0.35 7.30 4.63
N GLU A 68 1.31 6.85 3.80
CA GLU A 68 1.09 6.70 2.36
C GLU A 68 0.13 5.55 2.06
N SER A 69 -0.83 5.79 1.16
CA SER A 69 -1.84 4.79 0.80
C SER A 69 -1.31 3.85 -0.27
N VAL A 70 -0.82 2.68 0.18
CA VAL A 70 -0.23 1.66 -0.69
C VAL A 70 -0.94 0.30 -0.57
N VAL A 71 -0.70 -0.55 -1.56
CA VAL A 71 -1.04 -1.97 -1.60
C VAL A 71 0.16 -2.78 -2.07
N PHE A 72 0.19 -4.07 -1.71
CA PHE A 72 1.16 -5.04 -2.21
C PHE A 72 0.46 -5.90 -3.25
N GLU A 73 0.98 -5.88 -4.48
CA GLU A 73 0.49 -6.74 -5.55
C GLU A 73 1.54 -7.77 -5.90
N GLU A 74 1.12 -9.01 -6.15
CA GLU A 74 2.03 -10.06 -6.61
C GLU A 74 2.48 -9.76 -8.03
N VAL A 75 3.79 -9.85 -8.27
CA VAL A 75 4.38 -9.71 -9.59
C VAL A 75 4.39 -11.10 -10.21
N ASP A 76 3.56 -11.32 -11.21
CA ASP A 76 3.64 -12.54 -12.01
C ASP A 76 4.95 -12.51 -12.79
N THR A 77 5.95 -13.27 -12.34
CA THR A 77 7.23 -13.44 -13.03
C THR A 77 7.11 -14.36 -14.26
N LYS A 78 5.89 -14.82 -14.59
CA LYS A 78 5.56 -15.69 -15.72
C LYS A 78 5.19 -14.96 -17.02
N LEU A 79 5.74 -13.77 -17.25
CA LEU A 79 5.78 -13.16 -18.58
C LEU A 79 7.25 -13.09 -19.03
N LYS A 80 7.77 -14.24 -19.43
CA LYS A 80 8.90 -14.35 -20.37
C LYS A 80 8.33 -14.46 -21.78
#